data_AF-A0A7S3QYI4-F1
#
_entry.id   AF-A0A7S3QYI4-F1
#
_cell.length_a   1.000
_cell.length_b   1.000
_cell.length_c   1.000
_cell.angle_alpha   90.00
_cell.angle_beta   90.00
_cell.angle_gamma   90.00
#
_symmetry.space_group_name_H-M   'P 1'
#
loop_
_entity.id
_entity.type
_entity.pdbx_description
1 polymer ?
#
loop_
_entity_poly.entity_id
_entity_poly.type
_entity_poly.pdbx_seq_one_letter_code
_entity_poly.pdbx_strand_id
1 'polypeptide(L)'
;MYHSSISRALQHFQGNAASPGHHTCLASVDPRQLRLGIPYMKKQHLSQVPSKAAQTATAPLQAAAPAPQAVVDPPAAVQQAAAVPHFPVPSPIALQQRPRFVVAGSGSVHLIMGAMFAGKTSELLRRVREEQGKGLNVLLLKSCKDTRYTAAHISSHSGERLPCKEASSLLHARQEWAAEYEAADVIGIDESQFFSDLTEFVTTAADVDGKHVIVAGLDGDFQRRKFGQLLDLVPMAEGVTKLHGLCMCGRASAFSLRMAASDNQELVGGAELYRPVCRLCYNKAHTGSRLLQECTAHE
;
A
#
# COMPACT_ATOMS: atom_id res chain seq x y z
N MET A 1 47.42 9.79 -14.89
CA MET A 1 48.69 10.10 -14.20
C MET A 1 49.11 11.50 -14.60
N TYR A 2 48.93 12.50 -13.75
CA TYR A 2 49.82 13.65 -13.61
C TYR A 2 49.45 14.40 -12.32
N HIS A 3 50.50 14.63 -11.53
CA HIS A 3 50.68 15.41 -10.31
C HIS A 3 49.66 16.55 -10.06
N SER A 4 49.02 16.64 -8.88
CA SER A 4 49.51 17.02 -7.55
C SER A 4 49.70 18.54 -7.33
N SER A 5 48.96 19.03 -6.34
CA SER A 5 49.42 19.93 -5.26
C SER A 5 49.33 21.45 -5.44
N ILE A 6 49.13 22.06 -4.25
CA ILE A 6 49.43 23.44 -3.79
C ILE A 6 48.13 24.19 -3.46
N SER A 7 47.70 24.21 -2.17
CA SER A 7 48.10 25.16 -1.10
C SER A 7 47.47 26.55 -1.32
N ARG A 8 47.06 27.37 -0.34
CA ARG A 8 46.94 27.37 1.13
C ARG A 8 46.37 28.78 1.48
N ALA A 9 45.93 28.97 2.72
CA ALA A 9 45.66 30.24 3.43
C ALA A 9 44.29 30.89 3.15
N LEU A 10 43.31 30.94 4.07
CA LEU A 10 43.22 31.48 5.45
C LEU A 10 43.54 32.97 5.59
N GLN A 11 42.68 33.61 6.40
CA GLN A 11 42.75 34.95 7.01
C GLN A 11 42.28 36.11 6.11
N HIS A 12 41.48 37.09 6.55
CA HIS A 12 41.25 37.63 7.89
C HIS A 12 40.04 38.62 7.84
N PHE A 13 39.56 39.00 9.02
CA PHE A 13 38.94 40.28 9.41
C PHE A 13 37.44 40.34 9.77
N GLN A 14 37.28 40.78 11.02
CA GLN A 14 36.09 41.06 11.83
C GLN A 14 35.49 42.44 11.49
N GLY A 15 34.23 42.67 11.87
CA GLY A 15 33.83 43.98 12.41
C GLY A 15 32.47 44.56 12.04
N ASN A 16 31.60 44.63 13.06
CA ASN A 16 30.61 45.68 13.39
C ASN A 16 29.26 45.83 12.65
N ALA A 17 28.21 45.44 13.39
CA ALA A 17 27.08 46.24 13.89
C ALA A 17 26.59 47.49 13.12
N ALA A 18 25.30 47.49 12.74
CA ALA A 18 24.27 48.50 13.09
C ALA A 18 22.96 48.28 12.30
N SER A 19 21.83 48.18 12.99
CA SER A 19 20.49 48.57 12.50
C SER A 19 20.34 50.10 12.64
N PRO A 20 19.40 50.86 12.01
CA PRO A 20 17.98 50.52 11.73
C PRO A 20 17.40 51.10 10.40
N GLY A 21 16.13 50.81 10.08
CA GLY A 21 15.37 51.65 9.13
C GLY A 21 14.35 50.93 8.24
N HIS A 22 13.10 50.88 8.73
CA HIS A 22 11.82 50.99 8.04
C HIS A 22 11.76 50.92 6.49
N HIS A 23 11.05 49.90 5.98
CA HIS A 23 10.08 50.09 4.89
C HIS A 23 8.79 49.34 5.21
N THR A 24 7.73 50.14 5.40
CA THR A 24 6.33 49.76 5.48
C THR A 24 5.82 49.27 4.12
N CYS A 25 5.07 48.17 4.08
CA CYS A 25 3.98 48.02 3.13
C CYS A 25 2.85 47.21 3.79
N LEU A 26 1.86 47.95 4.29
CA LEU A 26 0.55 47.46 4.69
C LEU A 26 -0.27 47.25 3.41
N ALA A 27 -0.74 46.03 3.19
CA ALA A 27 -1.91 45.78 2.37
C ALA A 27 -2.77 44.73 3.10
N SER A 28 -3.76 45.26 3.81
CA SER A 28 -4.93 44.57 4.33
C SER A 28 -5.64 43.79 3.21
N VAL A 29 -5.85 42.48 3.40
CA VAL A 29 -6.74 41.69 2.56
C VAL A 29 -7.99 41.33 3.37
N ASP A 30 -9.11 41.89 2.92
CA ASP A 30 -10.46 41.73 3.42
C ASP A 30 -10.96 40.27 3.26
N PRO A 31 -11.46 39.62 4.33
CA PRO A 31 -12.01 38.27 4.27
C PRO A 31 -13.49 38.29 3.85
N ARG A 32 -13.80 38.83 2.67
CA ARG A 32 -15.13 38.73 2.04
C ARG A 32 -15.03 38.80 0.52
N GLN A 33 -14.79 37.68 -0.15
CA GLN A 33 -15.43 37.32 -1.43
C GLN A 33 -14.87 36.00 -1.99
N LEU A 34 -15.71 34.96 -1.97
CA LEU A 34 -15.86 34.00 -3.07
C LEU A 34 -17.17 33.24 -2.81
N ARG A 35 -18.27 33.93 -3.14
CA ARG A 35 -19.57 33.31 -3.40
C ARG A 35 -19.46 32.56 -4.73
N LEU A 36 -19.40 31.24 -4.68
CA LEU A 36 -19.84 30.41 -5.81
C LEU A 36 -21.15 29.74 -5.39
N GLY A 37 -22.22 30.20 -6.01
CA GLY A 37 -23.59 29.80 -5.74
C GLY A 37 -23.85 28.36 -6.16
N ILE A 38 -24.35 27.57 -5.21
CA ILE A 38 -25.02 26.31 -5.49
C ILE A 38 -26.53 26.61 -5.44
N PRO A 39 -27.28 26.50 -6.56
CA PRO A 39 -28.71 26.71 -6.50
C PRO A 39 -29.42 25.55 -5.79
N TYR A 40 -30.13 25.91 -4.71
CA TYR A 40 -31.07 25.08 -3.98
C TYR A 40 -32.37 24.96 -4.78
N MET A 41 -32.59 23.84 -5.46
CA MET A 41 -33.82 23.57 -6.23
C MET A 41 -34.88 22.89 -5.35
N LYS A 42 -36.01 23.60 -5.20
CA LYS A 42 -37.23 23.20 -4.52
C LYS A 42 -37.93 22.03 -5.22
N LYS A 43 -38.58 21.20 -4.40
CA LYS A 43 -39.58 20.19 -4.80
C LYS A 43 -40.68 20.83 -5.65
N GLN A 44 -40.95 20.27 -6.82
CA GLN A 44 -42.22 20.44 -7.54
C GLN A 44 -42.70 19.12 -8.12
N HIS A 45 -44.02 19.01 -8.14
CA HIS A 45 -44.86 17.87 -8.50
C HIS A 45 -44.56 17.27 -9.87
N LEU A 46 -44.57 15.93 -9.95
CA LEU A 46 -44.69 15.20 -11.21
C LEU A 46 -46.13 14.73 -11.38
N SER A 47 -46.83 15.42 -12.28
CA SER A 47 -48.08 15.01 -12.90
C SER A 47 -47.80 14.04 -14.06
N GLN A 48 -48.48 12.89 -14.00
CA GLN A 48 -49.09 12.11 -15.10
C GLN A 48 -48.47 12.23 -16.51
N VAL A 49 -47.92 11.11 -17.01
CA VAL A 49 -47.60 10.87 -18.43
C VAL A 49 -48.66 9.91 -19.00
N PRO A 50 -49.24 10.15 -20.20
CA PRO A 50 -50.20 9.25 -20.79
C PRO A 50 -49.52 8.12 -21.58
N SER A 51 -50.13 6.93 -21.50
CA SER A 51 -49.81 5.74 -22.28
C SER A 51 -50.26 5.86 -23.74
N LYS A 52 -49.45 5.38 -24.68
CA LYS A 52 -49.96 4.89 -25.97
C LYS A 52 -49.41 3.50 -26.26
N ALA A 53 -50.36 2.59 -26.41
CA ALA A 53 -50.19 1.21 -26.84
C ALA A 53 -50.01 1.14 -28.36
N ALA A 54 -49.24 0.15 -28.82
CA ALA A 54 -49.41 -0.46 -30.13
C ALA A 54 -49.28 -1.98 -29.96
N GLN A 55 -50.40 -2.65 -30.21
CA GLN A 55 -50.54 -4.10 -30.27
C GLN A 55 -50.25 -4.57 -31.70
N THR A 56 -49.49 -5.65 -31.85
CA THR A 56 -49.69 -6.61 -32.95
C THR A 56 -49.46 -8.01 -32.40
N ALA A 57 -50.30 -8.93 -32.87
CA ALA A 57 -50.64 -10.19 -32.22
C ALA A 57 -50.10 -11.42 -32.97
N THR A 58 -49.91 -12.51 -32.22
CA THR A 58 -50.03 -13.96 -32.58
C THR A 58 -49.02 -14.55 -33.59
N ALA A 59 -48.50 -15.78 -33.47
CA ALA A 59 -48.99 -17.04 -32.89
C ALA A 59 -47.81 -18.00 -32.50
N PRO A 60 -48.05 -19.16 -31.85
CA PRO A 60 -47.06 -19.91 -31.08
C PRO A 60 -46.37 -21.04 -31.88
N LEU A 61 -45.10 -21.30 -31.59
CA LEU A 61 -44.38 -22.50 -32.05
C LEU A 61 -44.15 -23.43 -30.88
N GLN A 62 -44.75 -24.62 -30.99
CA GLN A 62 -44.70 -25.73 -30.04
C GLN A 62 -43.29 -26.30 -29.93
N ALA A 63 -42.83 -26.54 -28.70
CA ALA A 63 -41.62 -27.29 -28.41
C ALA A 63 -41.85 -28.78 -28.65
N ALA A 64 -41.12 -29.35 -29.61
CA ALA A 64 -41.02 -30.80 -29.79
C ALA A 64 -39.91 -31.36 -28.91
N ALA A 65 -40.24 -32.33 -28.05
CA ALA A 65 -39.28 -33.08 -27.26
C ALA A 65 -38.48 -34.06 -28.14
N PRO A 66 -37.15 -34.14 -28.05
CA PRO A 66 -36.39 -35.18 -28.74
C PRO A 66 -36.48 -36.53 -27.99
N ALA A 67 -36.58 -37.60 -28.78
CA ALA A 67 -36.68 -39.00 -28.38
C ALA A 67 -35.45 -39.48 -27.56
N PRO A 68 -35.59 -40.54 -26.72
CA PRO A 68 -34.50 -41.02 -25.88
C PRO A 68 -33.40 -41.67 -26.73
N GLN A 69 -32.18 -41.14 -26.63
CA GLN A 69 -31.00 -41.77 -27.22
C GLN A 69 -30.56 -42.96 -26.35
N ALA A 70 -30.36 -44.10 -26.99
CA ALA A 70 -29.86 -45.31 -26.37
C ALA A 70 -28.47 -45.07 -25.75
N VAL A 71 -28.34 -45.37 -24.46
CA VAL A 71 -27.06 -45.39 -23.76
C VAL A 71 -26.29 -46.62 -24.25
N VAL A 72 -25.22 -46.39 -24.99
CA VAL A 72 -24.20 -47.40 -25.28
C VAL A 72 -23.22 -47.42 -24.11
N ASP A 73 -23.13 -48.57 -23.43
CA ASP A 73 -22.18 -48.78 -22.35
C ASP A 73 -20.73 -48.64 -22.87
N PRO A 74 -19.83 -47.93 -22.16
CA PRO A 74 -18.43 -47.89 -22.52
C PRO A 74 -17.74 -49.23 -22.25
N PRO A 75 -16.75 -49.62 -23.07
CA PRO A 75 -16.07 -50.90 -22.89
C PRO A 75 -15.27 -50.91 -21.58
N ALA A 76 -15.45 -51.99 -20.83
CA ALA A 76 -14.67 -52.28 -19.64
C ALA A 76 -13.21 -52.56 -20.02
N ALA A 77 -12.30 -51.62 -19.70
CA ALA A 77 -10.95 -51.87 -19.20
C ALA A 77 -10.06 -50.61 -19.30
N VAL A 78 -9.94 -49.86 -18.19
CA VAL A 78 -8.65 -49.32 -17.73
C VAL A 78 -8.64 -49.48 -16.22
N GLN A 79 -8.05 -50.57 -15.75
CA GLN A 79 -7.76 -50.80 -14.34
C GLN A 79 -6.51 -50.03 -13.92
N GLN A 80 -6.52 -49.60 -12.65
CA GLN A 80 -5.44 -48.99 -11.85
C GLN A 80 -5.24 -47.49 -12.02
N ALA A 81 -6.18 -46.71 -11.50
CA ALA A 81 -5.84 -45.44 -10.88
C ALA A 81 -4.96 -45.73 -9.64
N ALA A 82 -3.69 -45.34 -9.68
CA ALA A 82 -2.87 -45.29 -8.47
C ALA A 82 -3.59 -44.40 -7.45
N ALA A 83 -3.72 -44.88 -6.21
CA ALA A 83 -4.35 -44.12 -5.14
C ALA A 83 -3.63 -42.79 -4.97
N VAL A 84 -4.31 -41.68 -5.30
CA VAL A 84 -3.82 -40.34 -4.95
C VAL A 84 -3.74 -40.32 -3.42
N PRO A 85 -2.57 -40.02 -2.83
CA PRO A 85 -2.46 -39.94 -1.37
C PRO A 85 -3.48 -38.91 -0.89
N HIS A 86 -4.44 -39.38 -0.09
CA HIS A 86 -5.46 -38.53 0.48
C HIS A 86 -4.79 -37.65 1.53
N PHE A 87 -4.43 -36.43 1.17
CA PHE A 87 -3.94 -35.45 2.14
C PHE A 87 -5.10 -35.16 3.12
N PRO A 88 -4.93 -35.43 4.42
CA PRO A 88 -5.99 -35.16 5.40
C PRO A 88 -6.19 -33.64 5.47
N VAL A 89 -7.41 -33.19 5.15
CA VAL A 89 -7.78 -31.78 5.33
C VAL A 89 -7.98 -31.57 6.83
N PRO A 90 -7.19 -30.70 7.50
CA PRO A 90 -7.39 -30.43 8.92
C PRO A 90 -8.76 -29.80 9.15
N SER A 91 -9.39 -30.15 10.27
CA SER A 91 -10.68 -29.58 10.65
C SER A 91 -10.59 -28.06 10.86
N PRO A 92 -11.66 -27.27 10.61
CA PRO A 92 -11.64 -25.82 10.70
C PRO A 92 -11.18 -25.27 12.05
N ILE A 93 -11.40 -26.03 13.12
CA ILE A 93 -11.09 -25.67 14.51
C ILE A 93 -9.57 -25.77 14.78
N ALA A 94 -8.86 -26.66 14.08
CA ALA A 94 -7.41 -26.84 14.25
C ALA A 94 -6.56 -25.75 13.55
N LEU A 95 -7.17 -24.89 12.73
CA LEU A 95 -6.48 -23.87 11.93
C LEU A 95 -6.28 -22.55 12.68
N GLN A 96 -7.02 -22.27 13.76
CA GLN A 96 -7.05 -20.92 14.36
C GLN A 96 -6.05 -20.69 15.50
N GLN A 97 -5.38 -21.73 16.02
CA GLN A 97 -4.52 -21.60 17.20
C GLN A 97 -3.30 -22.51 17.18
N ARG A 98 -2.59 -22.59 16.05
CA ARG A 98 -1.22 -23.10 16.11
C ARG A 98 -0.30 -21.96 16.56
N PRO A 99 0.39 -22.07 17.71
CA PRO A 99 1.58 -21.26 17.90
C PRO A 99 2.46 -21.53 16.67
N ARG A 100 2.91 -20.46 16.00
CA ARG A 100 3.90 -20.58 14.93
C ARG A 100 5.14 -21.16 15.58
N PHE A 101 5.29 -22.48 15.51
CA PHE A 101 6.54 -23.14 15.83
C PHE A 101 7.53 -22.64 14.78
N VAL A 102 8.30 -21.63 15.16
CA VAL A 102 9.53 -21.26 14.47
C VAL A 102 10.41 -22.49 14.56
N VAL A 103 10.54 -23.21 13.45
CA VAL A 103 11.54 -24.27 13.36
C VAL A 103 12.88 -23.54 13.34
N ALA A 104 13.71 -23.79 14.34
CA ALA A 104 15.05 -23.22 14.39
C ALA A 104 15.80 -23.56 13.09
N GLY A 105 16.21 -22.54 12.34
CA GLY A 105 16.97 -22.67 11.09
C GLY A 105 16.20 -22.49 9.78
N SER A 106 14.90 -22.20 9.79
CA SER A 106 14.18 -21.78 8.56
C SER A 106 13.80 -20.31 8.65
N GLY A 107 14.23 -19.50 7.67
CA GLY A 107 13.75 -18.13 7.52
C GLY A 107 12.26 -18.06 7.20
N SER A 108 11.69 -16.85 7.23
CA SER A 108 10.28 -16.64 6.88
C SER A 108 10.03 -15.21 6.41
N VAL A 109 9.03 -15.01 5.57
CA VAL A 109 8.59 -13.72 5.06
C VAL A 109 7.16 -13.41 5.51
N HIS A 110 6.99 -12.26 6.16
CA HIS A 110 5.70 -11.74 6.59
C HIS A 110 5.46 -10.34 6.03
N LEU A 111 4.37 -10.17 5.29
CA LEU A 111 4.00 -8.91 4.65
C LEU A 111 2.89 -8.20 5.44
N ILE A 112 3.07 -6.90 5.65
CA ILE A 112 2.09 -5.97 6.21
C ILE A 112 1.84 -4.89 5.15
N MET A 113 0.72 -5.01 4.45
CA MET A 113 0.39 -4.14 3.33
C MET A 113 -0.88 -3.34 3.57
N GLY A 114 -1.07 -2.28 2.79
CA GLY A 114 -2.28 -1.47 2.83
C GLY A 114 -2.03 0.00 2.50
N ALA A 115 -3.13 0.75 2.38
CA ALA A 115 -3.09 2.17 2.06
C ALA A 115 -2.33 3.01 3.09
N MET A 116 -2.05 4.27 2.74
CA MET A 116 -1.59 5.26 3.71
C MET A 116 -2.60 5.38 4.86
N PHE A 117 -2.11 5.65 6.07
CA PHE A 117 -2.92 5.76 7.30
C PHE A 117 -3.63 4.48 7.76
N ALA A 118 -3.31 3.32 7.19
CA ALA A 118 -3.83 2.02 7.63
C ALA A 118 -3.12 1.43 8.87
N GLY A 119 -2.10 2.12 9.42
CA GLY A 119 -1.38 1.65 10.61
C GLY A 119 -0.26 0.62 10.34
N LYS A 120 0.28 0.56 9.11
CA LYS A 120 1.35 -0.40 8.73
C LYS A 120 2.57 -0.33 9.63
N THR A 121 3.13 0.87 9.81
CA THR A 121 4.28 1.09 10.70
C THR A 121 3.96 0.68 12.14
N SER A 122 2.77 0.99 12.65
CA SER A 122 2.36 0.56 14.00
C SER A 122 2.34 -0.97 14.13
N GLU A 123 1.79 -1.67 13.13
CA GLU A 123 1.76 -3.14 13.13
C GLU A 123 3.16 -3.76 12.98
N LEU A 124 4.04 -3.15 12.18
CA LEU A 124 5.44 -3.56 12.07
C LEU A 124 6.14 -3.45 13.44
N LEU A 125 6.06 -2.29 14.08
CA LEU A 125 6.71 -2.06 15.38
C LEU A 125 6.14 -2.99 16.47
N ARG A 126 4.83 -3.23 16.46
CA ARG A 126 4.19 -4.20 17.37
C ARG A 126 4.79 -5.60 17.22
N ARG A 127 4.89 -6.12 15.99
CA ARG A 127 5.47 -7.45 15.75
C ARG A 127 6.97 -7.50 16.08
N VAL A 128 7.72 -6.45 15.72
CA VAL A 128 9.14 -6.32 16.09
C VAL A 128 9.33 -6.41 17.60
N ARG A 129 8.50 -5.72 18.39
CA ARG A 129 8.55 -5.79 19.86
C ARG A 129 8.21 -7.18 20.40
N GLU A 130 7.28 -7.88 19.78
CA GLU A 130 6.96 -9.26 20.16
C GLU A 130 8.16 -10.18 19.96
N GLU A 131 8.91 -10.01 18.86
CA GLU A 131 10.14 -10.76 18.63
C GLU A 131 11.26 -10.37 19.60
N GLN A 132 11.45 -9.07 19.87
CA GLN A 132 12.38 -8.60 20.91
C GLN A 132 12.02 -9.14 22.30
N GLY A 133 10.73 -9.23 22.61
CA GLY A 133 10.22 -9.81 23.87
C GLY A 133 10.52 -11.30 24.02
N LYS A 134 10.80 -12.01 22.91
CA LYS A 134 11.30 -13.40 22.90
C LYS A 134 12.82 -13.48 23.02
N GLY A 135 13.51 -12.35 23.11
CA GLY A 135 14.97 -12.25 23.17
C GLY A 135 15.66 -12.28 21.81
N LEU A 136 14.92 -12.11 20.71
CA LEU A 136 15.48 -12.08 19.35
C LEU A 136 16.08 -10.71 19.03
N ASN A 137 17.22 -10.72 18.35
CA ASN A 137 17.87 -9.51 17.84
C ASN A 137 17.14 -9.02 16.59
N VAL A 138 16.87 -7.71 16.52
CA VAL A 138 16.14 -7.11 15.40
C VAL A 138 16.95 -6.00 14.75
N LEU A 139 17.10 -6.09 13.43
CA LEU A 139 17.55 -5.00 12.58
C LEU A 139 16.33 -4.36 11.90
N LEU A 140 16.12 -3.06 12.16
CA LEU A 140 14.99 -2.32 11.60
C LEU A 140 15.49 -1.32 10.55
N LEU A 141 14.97 -1.42 9.32
CA LEU A 141 15.36 -0.65 8.15
C LEU A 141 14.19 0.22 7.65
N LYS A 142 14.48 1.45 7.24
CA LYS A 142 13.53 2.34 6.56
C LYS A 142 14.15 2.98 5.32
N SER A 143 13.34 3.32 4.33
CA SER A 143 13.84 4.03 3.14
C SER A 143 14.19 5.49 3.44
N CYS A 144 15.34 5.95 2.94
CA CYS A 144 15.74 7.36 2.98
C CYS A 144 14.88 8.27 2.10
N LYS A 145 14.08 7.68 1.19
CA LYS A 145 13.11 8.44 0.39
C LYS A 145 11.93 8.92 1.24
N ASP A 146 11.67 8.31 2.39
CA ASP A 146 10.63 8.79 3.31
C ASP A 146 11.16 9.85 4.27
N THR A 147 11.04 11.12 3.85
CA THR A 147 11.46 12.30 4.61
C THR A 147 10.39 12.85 5.56
N ARG A 148 9.23 12.17 5.72
CA ARG A 148 8.13 12.65 6.58
C ARG A 148 8.44 12.56 8.07
N TYR A 149 9.38 11.71 8.45
CA TYR A 149 9.82 11.48 9.84
C TYR A 149 11.34 11.51 9.94
N THR A 150 11.86 11.70 11.16
CA THR A 150 13.31 11.78 11.43
C THR A 150 14.07 10.53 10.97
N ALA A 151 15.30 10.73 10.48
CA ALA A 151 16.19 9.67 9.99
C ALA A 151 16.46 8.55 11.02
N ALA A 152 16.60 8.90 12.30
CA ALA A 152 17.10 7.97 13.33
C ALA A 152 16.07 6.95 13.83
N HIS A 153 14.77 7.20 13.66
CA HIS A 153 13.71 6.40 14.29
C HIS A 153 12.55 6.14 13.32
N ILE A 154 12.02 4.91 13.35
CA ILE A 154 10.70 4.65 12.79
C ILE A 154 9.68 5.11 13.83
N SER A 155 8.84 6.06 13.42
CA SER A 155 7.77 6.59 14.26
C SER A 155 6.44 6.14 13.71
N SER A 156 5.65 5.44 14.52
CA SER A 156 4.24 5.28 14.19
C SER A 156 3.48 6.58 14.44
N HIS A 157 2.33 6.74 13.78
CA HIS A 157 1.40 7.84 14.09
C HIS A 157 0.90 7.80 15.55
N SER A 158 0.97 6.64 16.21
CA SER A 158 0.64 6.45 17.63
C SER A 158 1.74 6.91 18.60
N GLY A 159 2.84 7.50 18.12
CA GLY A 159 3.92 8.04 18.95
C GLY A 159 4.97 7.02 19.39
N GLU A 160 4.83 5.76 18.96
CA GLU A 160 5.81 4.71 19.20
C GLU A 160 7.08 4.94 18.36
N ARG A 161 8.26 4.80 18.98
CA ARG A 161 9.56 4.94 18.30
C ARG A 161 10.46 3.77 18.62
N LEU A 162 11.08 3.19 17.58
CA LEU A 162 12.20 2.27 17.70
C LEU A 162 13.39 2.79 16.88
N PRO A 163 14.63 2.61 17.36
CA PRO A 163 15.83 2.88 16.56
C PRO A 163 15.78 2.11 15.25
N CYS A 164 16.20 2.76 14.16
CA CYS A 164 16.28 2.14 12.84
C CYS A 164 17.51 2.64 12.08
N LYS A 165 17.88 1.91 11.03
CA LYS A 165 18.84 2.36 10.02
C LYS A 165 18.09 2.83 8.79
N GLU A 166 18.47 4.00 8.29
CA GLU A 166 17.91 4.57 7.08
C GLU A 166 18.77 4.16 5.88
N ALA A 167 18.15 3.60 4.85
CA ALA A 167 18.84 3.02 3.70
C ALA A 167 18.26 3.52 2.38
N SER A 168 19.12 3.68 1.37
CA SER A 168 18.72 3.89 -0.03
C SER A 168 18.60 2.57 -0.82
N SER A 169 19.34 1.55 -0.39
CA SER A 169 19.37 0.18 -0.93
C SER A 169 19.53 -0.80 0.22
N LEU A 170 18.76 -1.88 0.19
CA LEU A 170 18.82 -2.94 1.20
C LEU A 170 20.06 -3.82 1.04
N LEU A 171 20.52 -4.05 -0.20
CA LEU A 171 21.76 -4.78 -0.47
C LEU A 171 22.99 -4.01 0.03
N HIS A 172 23.03 -2.69 -0.17
CA HIS A 172 24.07 -1.86 0.41
C HIS A 172 23.99 -1.82 1.94
N ALA A 173 22.78 -1.68 2.50
CA ALA A 173 22.54 -1.74 3.94
C ALA A 173 23.07 -3.04 4.58
N ARG A 174 22.89 -4.18 3.91
CA ARG A 174 23.43 -5.48 4.34
C ARG A 174 24.95 -5.45 4.48
N GLN A 175 25.65 -4.76 3.57
CA GLN A 175 27.09 -4.65 3.58
C GLN A 175 27.58 -3.61 4.61
N GLU A 176 26.92 -2.45 4.65
CA GLU A 176 27.28 -1.34 5.55
C GLU A 176 27.10 -1.72 7.03
N TRP A 177 26.04 -2.45 7.36
CA TRP A 177 25.73 -2.92 8.71
C TRP A 177 25.86 -4.45 8.82
N ALA A 178 26.90 -5.01 8.21
CA ALA A 178 27.11 -6.46 8.16
C ALA A 178 27.10 -7.11 9.55
N ALA A 179 27.73 -6.50 10.56
CA ALA A 179 27.75 -7.03 11.91
C ALA A 179 26.35 -7.05 12.55
N GLU A 180 25.57 -5.97 12.41
CA GLU A 180 24.20 -5.93 12.90
C GLU A 180 23.28 -6.88 12.12
N TYR A 181 23.49 -7.04 10.82
CA TYR A 181 22.75 -7.97 9.97
C TYR A 181 23.02 -9.44 10.35
N GLU A 182 24.30 -9.79 10.56
CA GLU A 182 24.71 -11.12 10.99
C GLU A 182 24.11 -11.47 12.35
N ALA A 183 24.14 -10.54 13.30
CA ALA A 183 23.61 -10.71 14.65
C ALA A 183 22.07 -10.72 14.73
N ALA A 184 21.37 -10.13 13.76
CA ALA A 184 19.91 -10.05 13.76
C ALA A 184 19.26 -11.41 13.47
N ASP A 185 18.24 -11.78 14.23
CA ASP A 185 17.37 -12.92 13.92
C ASP A 185 16.18 -12.46 13.04
N VAL A 186 15.76 -11.20 13.23
CA VAL A 186 14.61 -10.60 12.56
C VAL A 186 15.03 -9.33 11.84
N ILE A 187 14.54 -9.15 10.61
CA ILE A 187 14.71 -7.93 9.83
C ILE A 187 13.34 -7.29 9.60
N GLY A 188 13.13 -6.11 10.17
CA GLY A 188 11.97 -5.28 9.90
C GLY A 188 12.27 -4.28 8.78
N ILE A 189 11.39 -4.16 7.80
CA ILE A 189 11.54 -3.19 6.69
C ILE A 189 10.27 -2.35 6.61
N ASP A 190 10.37 -1.03 6.74
CA ASP A 190 9.25 -0.11 6.55
C ASP A 190 9.36 0.69 5.24
N GLU A 191 8.21 1.14 4.76
CA GLU A 191 8.06 1.85 3.48
C GLU A 191 8.71 1.10 2.31
N SER A 192 8.52 -0.22 2.29
CA SER A 192 9.24 -1.14 1.42
C SER A 192 9.08 -0.88 -0.08
N GLN A 193 7.99 -0.22 -0.48
CA GLN A 193 7.70 0.09 -1.87
C GLN A 193 8.76 0.99 -2.53
N PHE A 194 9.62 1.64 -1.74
CA PHE A 194 10.70 2.51 -2.23
C PHE A 194 12.01 1.76 -2.54
N PHE A 195 12.14 0.49 -2.15
CA PHE A 195 13.32 -0.32 -2.42
C PHE A 195 13.15 -1.12 -3.70
N SER A 196 14.02 -0.87 -4.69
CA SER A 196 14.05 -1.59 -5.97
C SER A 196 14.79 -2.92 -5.90
N ASP A 197 15.49 -3.18 -4.79
CA ASP A 197 16.22 -4.40 -4.48
C ASP A 197 15.51 -5.23 -3.39
N LEU A 198 14.24 -4.92 -3.11
CA LEU A 198 13.46 -5.56 -2.04
C LEU A 198 13.35 -7.08 -2.24
N THR A 199 12.96 -7.54 -3.42
CA THR A 199 12.77 -8.99 -3.64
C THR A 199 14.07 -9.75 -3.47
N GLU A 200 15.16 -9.28 -4.09
CA GLU A 200 16.48 -9.91 -4.01
C GLU A 200 16.98 -9.98 -2.56
N PHE A 201 16.87 -8.87 -1.82
CA PHE A 201 17.27 -8.82 -0.41
C PHE A 201 16.44 -9.79 0.44
N VAL A 202 15.11 -9.77 0.32
CA VAL A 202 14.22 -10.58 1.16
C VAL A 202 14.40 -12.07 0.89
N THR A 203 14.51 -12.46 -0.39
CA THR A 203 14.80 -13.86 -0.78
C THR A 203 16.14 -14.32 -0.21
N THR A 204 17.19 -13.51 -0.32
CA THR A 204 18.50 -13.87 0.25
C THR A 204 18.42 -13.99 1.77
N ALA A 205 17.81 -13.01 2.45
CA ALA A 205 17.72 -12.98 3.90
C ALA A 205 16.93 -14.17 4.45
N ALA A 206 15.78 -14.51 3.86
CA ALA A 206 14.95 -15.61 4.33
C ALA A 206 15.49 -16.99 3.91
N ASP A 207 15.77 -17.17 2.62
CA ASP A 207 16.03 -18.50 2.05
C ASP A 207 17.48 -18.96 2.26
N VAL A 208 18.43 -18.02 2.27
CA VAL A 208 19.87 -18.31 2.39
C VAL A 208 20.37 -18.07 3.81
N ASP A 209 20.04 -16.91 4.38
CA ASP A 209 20.60 -16.48 5.67
C ASP A 209 19.72 -16.89 6.87
N GLY A 210 18.56 -17.51 6.62
CA GLY A 210 17.66 -18.05 7.66
C GLY A 210 17.00 -16.98 8.54
N LYS A 211 16.88 -15.74 8.06
CA LYS A 211 16.32 -14.62 8.82
C LYS A 211 14.80 -14.59 8.75
N HIS A 212 14.16 -14.09 9.80
CA HIS A 212 12.73 -13.75 9.77
C HIS A 212 12.56 -12.32 9.26
N VAL A 213 11.89 -12.14 8.13
CA VAL A 213 11.73 -10.82 7.49
C VAL A 213 10.29 -10.35 7.60
N ILE A 214 10.08 -9.18 8.22
CA ILE A 214 8.77 -8.53 8.34
C ILE A 214 8.79 -7.26 7.50
N VAL A 215 8.02 -7.24 6.42
CA VAL A 215 8.02 -6.17 5.42
C VAL A 215 6.72 -5.39 5.48
N ALA A 216 6.80 -4.08 5.70
CA ALA A 216 5.68 -3.16 5.67
C ALA A 216 5.78 -2.18 4.49
N GLY A 217 4.68 -2.01 3.75
CA GLY A 217 4.67 -1.08 2.62
C GLY A 217 3.31 -0.93 1.94
N LEU A 218 3.24 -0.03 0.98
CA LEU A 218 2.04 0.19 0.17
C LEU A 218 1.84 -0.98 -0.81
N ASP A 219 0.63 -1.54 -0.85
CA ASP A 219 0.25 -2.53 -1.87
C ASP A 219 -0.05 -1.88 -3.22
N GLY A 220 -0.48 -0.62 -3.23
CA GLY A 220 -0.70 0.13 -4.45
C GLY A 220 -0.49 1.64 -4.32
N ASP A 221 -0.22 2.26 -5.45
CA ASP A 221 -0.10 3.71 -5.61
C ASP A 221 -1.47 4.40 -5.58
N PHE A 222 -1.46 5.73 -5.77
CA PHE A 222 -2.69 6.54 -5.81
C PHE A 222 -3.64 6.18 -6.95
N GLN A 223 -3.17 5.46 -7.97
CA GLN A 223 -3.94 4.96 -9.11
C GLN A 223 -4.36 3.49 -8.92
N ARG A 224 -4.09 2.88 -7.75
CA ARG A 224 -4.28 1.45 -7.44
C ARG A 224 -3.45 0.51 -8.30
N ARG A 225 -2.35 0.99 -8.86
CA ARG A 225 -1.35 0.13 -9.52
C ARG A 225 -0.36 -0.36 -8.49
N LYS A 226 0.29 -1.48 -8.76
CA LYS A 226 1.38 -2.02 -7.94
C LYS A 226 2.43 -0.93 -7.67
N PHE A 227 2.86 -0.80 -6.41
CA PHE A 227 3.93 0.11 -6.00
C PHE A 227 5.15 -0.70 -5.56
N GLY A 228 6.26 -0.55 -6.27
CA GLY A 228 7.50 -1.23 -5.94
C GLY A 228 7.36 -2.74 -6.06
N GLN A 229 8.14 -3.47 -5.27
CA GLN A 229 8.23 -4.94 -5.35
C GLN A 229 7.48 -5.68 -4.24
N LEU A 230 6.78 -4.98 -3.34
CA LEU A 230 6.13 -5.62 -2.18
C LEU A 230 5.18 -6.75 -2.59
N LEU A 231 4.39 -6.56 -3.67
CA LEU A 231 3.45 -7.58 -4.15
C LEU A 231 4.14 -8.80 -4.79
N ASP A 232 5.41 -8.67 -5.20
CA ASP A 232 6.15 -9.79 -5.78
C ASP A 232 6.56 -10.81 -4.72
N LEU A 233 6.58 -10.42 -3.45
CA LEU A 233 6.87 -11.28 -2.32
C LEU A 233 5.67 -12.14 -1.88
N VAL A 234 4.45 -11.83 -2.34
CA VAL A 234 3.23 -12.53 -1.90
C VAL A 234 3.30 -14.05 -2.13
N PRO A 235 3.78 -14.56 -3.28
CA PRO A 235 3.83 -16.01 -3.52
C PRO A 235 4.75 -16.78 -2.57
N MET A 236 5.78 -16.13 -2.01
CA MET A 236 6.75 -16.76 -1.12
C MET A 236 6.50 -16.47 0.37
N ALA A 237 5.51 -15.65 0.71
CA ALA A 237 5.28 -15.23 2.09
C ALA A 237 4.44 -16.22 2.90
N GLU A 238 4.91 -16.59 4.10
CA GLU A 238 4.17 -17.40 5.08
C GLU A 238 3.01 -16.61 5.72
N GLY A 239 2.98 -15.29 5.58
CA GLY A 239 1.86 -14.50 6.05
C GLY A 239 1.73 -13.17 5.36
N VAL A 240 0.52 -12.85 4.91
CA VAL A 240 0.19 -11.58 4.28
C VAL A 240 -0.97 -10.93 5.03
N THR A 241 -0.75 -9.72 5.55
CA THR A 241 -1.75 -8.95 6.29
C THR A 241 -2.07 -7.67 5.53
N LYS A 242 -3.31 -7.51 5.05
CA LYS A 242 -3.78 -6.25 4.47
C LYS A 242 -4.55 -5.42 5.49
N LEU A 243 -3.94 -4.35 5.95
CA LEU A 243 -4.55 -3.42 6.89
C LEU A 243 -5.50 -2.45 6.20
N HIS A 244 -6.51 -2.03 6.96
CA HIS A 244 -7.51 -1.07 6.53
C HIS A 244 -7.54 0.09 7.53
N GLY A 245 -7.52 1.31 6.99
CA GLY A 245 -7.78 2.52 7.78
C GLY A 245 -9.27 2.88 7.83
N LEU A 246 -9.55 4.13 8.21
CA LEU A 246 -10.91 4.68 8.23
C LEU A 246 -11.11 5.67 7.07
N CYS A 247 -12.13 5.45 6.26
CA CYS A 247 -12.56 6.42 5.24
C CYS A 247 -13.44 7.50 5.87
N MET A 248 -13.44 8.71 5.31
CA MET A 248 -14.32 9.83 5.72
C MET A 248 -15.82 9.49 5.76
N CYS A 249 -16.25 8.45 5.05
CA CYS A 249 -17.63 7.97 5.07
C CYS A 249 -17.94 6.95 6.17
N GLY A 250 -16.98 6.67 7.07
CA GLY A 250 -17.08 5.71 8.17
C GLY A 250 -16.77 4.25 7.79
N ARG A 251 -16.58 3.94 6.50
CA ARG A 251 -16.20 2.58 6.05
C ARG A 251 -14.70 2.32 6.15
N ALA A 252 -14.31 1.06 6.16
CA ALA A 252 -12.91 0.64 5.99
C ALA A 252 -12.31 1.22 4.69
N SER A 253 -11.14 1.85 4.80
CA SER A 253 -10.39 2.36 3.65
C SER A 253 -9.36 1.34 3.20
N ALA A 254 -9.33 1.07 1.90
CA ALA A 254 -8.37 0.15 1.28
C ALA A 254 -7.45 0.84 0.27
N PHE A 255 -7.62 2.15 0.03
CA PHE A 255 -6.90 2.88 -1.01
C PHE A 255 -6.44 4.25 -0.52
N SER A 256 -5.32 4.72 -1.07
CA SER A 256 -4.83 6.09 -0.92
C SER A 256 -5.36 6.92 -2.10
N LEU A 257 -6.16 7.95 -1.82
CA LEU A 257 -6.55 8.95 -2.82
C LEU A 257 -5.56 10.12 -2.75
N ARG A 258 -4.94 10.47 -3.88
CA ARG A 258 -4.12 11.69 -3.99
C ARG A 258 -5.03 12.89 -4.25
N MET A 259 -4.78 13.97 -3.51
CA MET A 259 -5.48 15.26 -3.64
C MET A 259 -4.65 16.30 -4.42
N ALA A 260 -3.34 16.09 -4.56
CA ALA A 260 -2.44 16.97 -5.29
C ALA A 260 -2.52 16.77 -6.81
N ALA A 261 -2.39 17.86 -7.57
CA ALA A 261 -2.29 17.84 -9.03
C ALA A 261 -0.88 17.44 -9.48
N SER A 262 -0.55 16.16 -9.35
CA SER A 262 0.71 15.58 -9.82
C SER A 262 0.50 14.13 -10.23
N ASP A 263 1.06 13.76 -11.39
CA ASP A 263 0.99 12.41 -11.94
C ASP A 263 2.16 11.52 -11.53
N ASN A 264 3.18 12.07 -10.85
CA ASN A 264 4.36 11.32 -10.42
C ASN A 264 3.99 10.21 -9.44
N GLN A 265 4.34 8.96 -9.71
CA GLN A 265 4.00 7.86 -8.81
C GLN A 265 4.59 8.06 -7.41
N GLU A 266 5.87 8.41 -7.33
CA GLU A 266 6.56 8.78 -6.09
C GLU A 266 6.35 10.28 -5.79
N LEU A 267 5.47 10.58 -4.84
CA LEU A 267 5.32 11.91 -4.27
C LEU A 267 5.19 11.77 -2.75
N VAL A 268 6.24 12.14 -2.03
CA VAL A 268 6.30 12.02 -0.57
C VAL A 268 5.39 13.08 0.05
N GLY A 269 4.50 12.63 0.93
CA GLY A 269 3.59 13.51 1.66
C GLY A 269 2.72 12.74 2.65
N GLY A 270 2.06 13.48 3.53
CA GLY A 270 1.12 13.02 4.53
C GLY A 270 -0.32 13.36 4.18
N ALA A 271 -1.09 13.76 5.19
CA ALA A 271 -2.53 14.01 5.10
C ALA A 271 -2.87 15.25 4.25
N GLU A 272 -1.90 16.10 3.98
CA GLU A 272 -1.99 17.27 3.12
C GLU A 272 -2.08 16.89 1.63
N LEU A 273 -1.47 15.77 1.21
CA LEU A 273 -1.51 15.31 -0.19
C LEU A 273 -2.39 14.06 -0.39
N TYR A 274 -2.66 13.29 0.66
CA TYR A 274 -3.33 11.99 0.55
C TYR A 274 -4.47 11.81 1.55
N ARG A 275 -5.49 11.04 1.13
CA ARG A 275 -6.60 10.63 2.00
C ARG A 275 -6.88 9.13 1.91
N PRO A 276 -7.12 8.45 3.03
CA PRO A 276 -7.57 7.06 3.03
C PRO A 276 -9.03 6.98 2.59
N VAL A 277 -9.33 6.15 1.58
CA VAL A 277 -10.68 6.03 1.04
C VAL A 277 -11.14 4.59 0.82
N CYS A 278 -12.45 4.37 0.96
CA CYS A 278 -13.10 3.14 0.55
C CYS A 278 -13.26 3.09 -0.99
N ARG A 279 -13.63 1.92 -1.52
CA ARG A 279 -13.84 1.72 -2.97
C ARG A 279 -14.79 2.73 -3.59
N LEU A 280 -15.93 2.97 -2.93
CA LEU A 280 -16.98 3.88 -3.40
C LEU A 280 -16.48 5.33 -3.47
N CYS A 281 -15.83 5.82 -2.41
CA CYS A 281 -15.35 7.20 -2.37
C CYS A 281 -14.22 7.45 -3.38
N TYR A 282 -13.30 6.49 -3.54
CA TYR A 282 -12.27 6.56 -4.58
C TYR A 282 -12.90 6.64 -5.97
N ASN A 283 -13.85 5.75 -6.30
CA ASN A 283 -14.45 5.72 -7.62
C ASN A 283 -15.19 7.03 -7.89
N LYS A 284 -15.97 7.55 -6.93
CA LYS A 284 -16.66 8.84 -7.02
C LYS A 284 -15.70 10.00 -7.31
N ALA A 285 -14.55 10.05 -6.64
CA ALA A 285 -13.54 11.07 -6.87
C ALA A 285 -13.01 11.06 -8.32
N HIS A 286 -12.93 9.87 -8.95
CA HIS A 286 -12.45 9.71 -10.32
C HIS A 286 -13.56 9.80 -11.39
N THR A 287 -14.80 9.42 -11.07
CA THR A 287 -15.94 9.54 -12.02
C THR A 287 -16.55 10.94 -12.03
N GLY A 288 -16.48 11.68 -10.92
CA GLY A 288 -16.88 13.09 -10.87
C GLY A 288 -16.04 13.99 -11.79
N SER A 289 -14.83 13.56 -12.16
CA SER A 289 -14.00 14.21 -13.18
C SER A 289 -14.43 13.89 -14.62
N ARG A 290 -15.19 12.81 -14.86
CA ARG A 290 -15.59 12.36 -16.21
C ARG A 290 -17.00 12.82 -16.59
N LEU A 291 -17.92 12.89 -15.62
CA LEU A 291 -19.28 13.38 -15.86
C LEU A 291 -19.37 14.89 -16.15
N LEU A 292 -18.32 15.67 -15.87
CA LEU A 292 -18.25 17.08 -16.27
C LEU A 292 -17.71 17.28 -17.69
N GLN A 293 -17.17 16.25 -18.35
CA GLN A 293 -16.68 16.35 -19.74
C GLN A 293 -17.74 15.94 -20.78
N GLU A 294 -18.79 15.20 -20.39
CA GLU A 294 -19.88 14.82 -21.30
C GLU A 294 -21.00 15.87 -21.38
N CYS A 295 -21.05 16.86 -20.48
CA CYS A 295 -22.01 17.96 -20.54
C CYS A 295 -21.53 19.19 -21.35
N THR A 296 -20.34 19.17 -21.95
CA THR A 296 -19.81 20.27 -22.77
C THR A 296 -19.70 19.94 -24.26
N ALA A 297 -20.28 18.81 -24.71
CA ALA A 297 -20.16 18.33 -26.09
C ALA A 297 -21.47 18.42 -26.91
N HIS A 298 -22.46 19.20 -26.44
CA HIS A 298 -23.66 19.53 -27.21
C HIS A 298 -24.02 21.01 -26.98
N GLU A 299 -23.30 21.89 -27.67
CA GLU A 299 -23.80 23.19 -28.11
C GLU A 299 -23.73 23.24 -29.64
#